data_AF-A0A7H4LW23-F1
#
_entry.id   AF-A0A7H4LW23-F1
#
_cell.length_a   1.000
_cell.length_b   1.000
_cell.length_c   1.000
_cell.angle_alpha   90.00
_cell.angle_beta   90.00
_cell.angle_gamma   90.00
#
_symmetry.space_group_name_H-M   'P 1'
#
loop_
_entity.id
_entity.type
_entity.pdbx_description
1 polymer ?
#
loop_
_entity_poly.entity_id
_entity_poly.type
_entity_poly.pdbx_seq_one_letter_code
_entity_poly.pdbx_strand_id
1 'polypeptide(L)' 'MNLSFGIGTRLTCDIPQVKPLNIVIKLVECNGKPVAKLSDSPGKTICHDKAFVRALRKAFDLPPVKKAS' A
#
# COMPACT_ATOMS: atom_id res chain seq x y z
N MET A 1 19.92 6.52 18.31
CA MET A 1 18.99 5.74 17.47
C MET A 1 19.85 4.91 16.53
N ASN A 2 19.73 3.59 16.55
CA ASN A 2 20.45 2.73 15.61
C ASN A 2 19.61 2.62 14.35
N LEU A 3 20.25 2.81 13.19
CA LEU A 3 19.58 2.84 11.90
C LEU A 3 19.92 1.59 11.10
N SER A 4 18.94 1.09 10.36
CA SER A 4 19.11 0.00 9.40
C SER A 4 18.26 0.27 8.16
N PHE A 5 18.70 -0.24 7.01
CA PHE A 5 18.09 0.01 5.71
C PHE A 5 17.83 -1.31 4.98
N GLY A 6 16.56 -1.58 4.67
CA GLY A 6 16.17 -2.69 3.82
C GLY A 6 16.20 -2.28 2.34
N ILE A 7 17.04 -2.94 1.53
CA ILE A 7 17.13 -2.71 0.09
C ILE A 7 16.64 -3.96 -0.65
N GLY A 8 15.54 -3.83 -1.41
CA GLY A 8 14.91 -4.93 -2.14
C GLY A 8 15.35 -5.02 -3.60
N THR A 9 14.47 -4.65 -4.53
CA THR A 9 14.69 -4.78 -5.99
C THR A 9 16.01 -4.17 -6.48
N ARG A 10 16.44 -3.04 -5.92
CA ARG A 10 17.74 -2.42 -6.26
C ARG A 10 18.96 -3.25 -5.85
N LEU A 11 18.81 -4.15 -4.89
CA LEU A 11 19.87 -5.06 -4.46
C LEU A 11 19.82 -6.37 -5.25
N THR A 12 18.62 -6.92 -5.46
CA THR A 12 18.45 -8.29 -5.99
C THR A 12 18.14 -8.36 -7.49
N CYS A 13 17.84 -7.24 -8.14
CA CYS A 13 17.45 -7.19 -9.55
C CYS A 13 17.87 -5.85 -10.20
N ASP A 14 19.13 -5.44 -9.99
CA ASP A 14 19.73 -4.27 -10.65
C ASP A 14 20.72 -4.74 -11.74
N ILE A 15 20.19 -5.16 -12.88
CA ILE A 15 20.95 -5.73 -13.99
C ILE A 15 20.84 -4.78 -15.20
N PRO A 16 21.95 -4.40 -15.86
CA PRO A 16 21.91 -3.52 -17.02
C PRO A 16 20.93 -4.00 -18.09
N GLN A 17 20.10 -3.09 -18.60
CA GLN A 17 19.09 -3.33 -19.64
C GLN A 17 17.92 -4.25 -19.21
N VAL A 18 17.86 -4.68 -17.95
CA VAL A 18 16.73 -5.44 -17.40
C VAL A 18 15.81 -4.50 -16.61
N LYS A 19 14.53 -4.50 -16.96
CA LYS A 19 13.50 -3.79 -16.18
C LYS A 19 12.84 -4.78 -15.20
N PRO A 20 12.95 -4.56 -13.87
CA PRO A 20 12.25 -5.40 -12.91
C PRO A 20 10.74 -5.33 -13.07
N LEU A 21 10.06 -6.46 -12.91
CA LEU A 21 8.60 -6.49 -12.88
C LEU A 21 8.09 -5.89 -11.57
N ASN A 22 7.15 -4.94 -11.67
CA ASN A 22 6.50 -4.34 -10.50
C ASN A 22 5.23 -5.14 -10.15
N ILE A 23 5.43 -6.29 -9.51
CA ILE A 23 4.34 -7.20 -9.12
C ILE A 23 4.06 -7.14 -7.62
N VAL A 24 2.79 -7.27 -7.25
CA VAL A 24 2.34 -7.28 -5.86
C VAL A 24 1.28 -8.37 -5.67
N ILE A 25 1.31 -9.01 -4.51
CA ILE A 25 0.21 -9.84 -4.00
C ILE A 25 -0.36 -9.11 -2.78
N LYS A 26 -1.69 -8.98 -2.72
CA LYS A 26 -2.37 -8.30 -1.62
C LYS A 26 -3.54 -9.15 -1.15
N LEU A 27 -3.75 -9.17 0.16
CA LEU A 27 -4.97 -9.69 0.75
C LEU A 27 -6.11 -8.69 0.47
N VAL A 28 -7.20 -9.20 -0.11
CA VAL A 28 -8.38 -8.39 -0.47
C VAL A 28 -9.60 -8.73 0.38
N GLU A 29 -9.63 -9.93 0.96
CA GLU A 29 -10.74 -10.43 1.77
C GLU A 29 -10.23 -11.29 2.94
N CYS A 30 -10.94 -11.26 4.06
CA CYS A 30 -10.78 -12.20 5.18
C CYS A 30 -12.16 -12.51 5.78
N ASN A 31 -12.49 -13.78 5.98
CA ASN A 31 -13.79 -14.24 6.48
C ASN A 31 -14.99 -13.67 5.69
N GLY A 32 -14.91 -13.64 4.36
CA GLY A 32 -16.00 -13.10 3.53
C GLY A 32 -16.17 -11.58 3.59
N LYS A 33 -15.23 -10.84 4.21
CA LYS A 33 -15.32 -9.39 4.40
C LYS A 33 -14.11 -8.67 3.79
N PRO A 34 -14.29 -7.45 3.27
CA PRO A 34 -13.20 -6.68 2.69
C PRO A 34 -12.15 -6.32 3.75
N VAL A 35 -10.89 -6.30 3.32
CA VAL A 35 -9.79 -5.70 4.09
C VAL A 35 -9.15 -4.56 3.30
N ALA A 36 -8.47 -3.65 4.00
CA ALA A 36 -7.79 -2.54 3.36
C ALA A 36 -6.49 -2.20 4.08
N LYS A 37 -5.46 -1.85 3.31
CA LYS A 37 -4.25 -1.19 3.79
C LYS A 37 -4.35 0.30 3.45
N LEU A 38 -4.36 1.14 4.47
CA LEU A 38 -4.23 2.59 4.31
C LEU A 38 -2.75 2.99 4.35
N SER A 39 -2.38 3.97 3.54
CA SER A 39 -0.99 4.44 3.38
C SER A 39 -1.01 5.96 3.29
N ASP A 40 0.02 6.59 3.84
CA ASP A 40 0.22 8.04 3.74
C ASP A 40 0.56 8.46 2.30
N SER A 41 1.13 7.54 1.50
CA SER A 41 1.25 7.76 0.07
C SER A 41 -0.11 7.54 -0.62
N PRO A 42 -0.60 8.52 -1.40
CA PRO A 42 -1.81 8.35 -2.20
C PRO A 42 -1.64 7.23 -3.26
N GLY A 43 -2.75 6.61 -3.66
CA GLY A 43 -2.77 5.61 -4.74
C GLY A 43 -2.32 4.19 -4.37
N LYS A 44 -1.89 3.92 -3.12
CA LYS A 44 -1.47 2.56 -2.69
C LYS A 44 -2.60 1.67 -2.17
N THR A 45 -3.80 2.22 -2.01
CA THR A 45 -5.00 1.51 -1.53
C THR A 45 -5.63 0.70 -2.66
N ILE A 46 -5.72 -0.64 -2.51
CA ILE A 46 -6.34 -1.57 -3.47
C ILE A 46 -7.59 -2.22 -2.85
N CYS A 47 -8.37 -1.46 -2.08
CA CYS A 47 -9.68 -1.92 -1.62
C CYS A 47 -10.75 -1.36 -2.54
N HIS A 48 -11.53 -2.22 -3.19
CA HIS A 48 -12.57 -1.82 -4.13
C HIS A 48 -13.83 -1.30 -3.43
N ASP A 49 -14.04 -1.70 -2.17
CA ASP A 49 -15.14 -1.22 -1.35
C ASP A 49 -14.81 0.16 -0.74
N LYS A 50 -15.26 1.21 -1.44
CA LYS A 50 -15.12 2.60 -0.99
C LYS A 50 -15.88 2.87 0.31
N ALA A 51 -16.97 2.16 0.60
CA ALA A 51 -17.73 2.34 1.84
C ALA A 51 -16.95 1.80 3.03
N PHE A 52 -16.37 0.60 2.89
CA PHE A 52 -15.46 0.03 3.88
C PHE A 52 -14.25 0.95 4.13
N VAL A 53 -13.62 1.49 3.08
CA VAL A 53 -12.49 2.44 3.25
C VAL A 53 -12.91 3.68 4.03
N ARG A 54 -14.09 4.26 3.77
CA ARG A 54 -14.60 5.42 4.54
C ARG A 54 -14.86 5.06 6.00
N ALA A 55 -15.49 3.92 6.25
CA ALA A 55 -15.74 3.44 7.60
C ALA A 55 -14.45 3.20 8.38
N LEU A 56 -13.45 2.59 7.73
CA LEU A 56 -12.13 2.34 8.31
C LEU A 56 -11.41 3.66 8.68
N ARG A 57 -11.43 4.67 7.79
CA ARG A 57 -10.85 5.98 8.12
C ARG A 57 -11.53 6.66 9.30
N LYS A 58 -12.86 6.57 9.39
CA LYS A 58 -13.62 7.10 10.53
C LYS A 58 -13.30 6.36 11.82
N ALA A 59 -13.19 5.03 11.77
CA ALA A 59 -12.88 4.21 12.95
C ALA A 59 -11.51 4.52 13.57
N PHE A 60 -10.54 4.96 12.77
CA PHE A 60 -9.20 5.34 13.20
C PHE A 60 -8.96 6.86 13.24
N ASP A 61 -10.03 7.67 13.15
CA ASP A 61 -9.98 9.15 13.16
C ASP A 61 -8.90 9.75 12.24
N LEU A 62 -8.79 9.22 11.02
CA LEU A 62 -7.72 9.61 10.10
C LEU A 62 -8.04 10.94 9.39
N PRO A 63 -7.03 11.80 9.16
CA PRO A 63 -7.21 13.07 8.49
C PRO A 63 -7.70 12.89 7.04
N PRO A 64 -8.28 13.94 6.42
CA PRO A 64 -8.69 13.89 5.02
C PRO A 64 -7.53 13.55 4.09
N VAL A 65 -7.79 12.75 3.05
CA VAL A 65 -6.76 12.43 2.04
C VAL A 65 -6.48 13.69 1.23
N LYS A 66 -5.25 14.20 1.30
CA LYS A 66 -4.77 15.24 0.38
C LYS A 66 -4.71 14.64 -1.03
N LYS A 67 -5.34 15.31 -2.00
CA LYS A 67 -5.20 14.92 -3.41
C LYS A 67 -3.72 15.01 -3.79
N ALA A 68 -3.20 14.00 -4.49
CA ALA A 68 -1.89 14.11 -5.11
C ALA A 68 -1.95 15.26 -6.12
N SER A 69 -1.03 16.21 -6.01
CA SER A 69 -0.79 17.25 -7.02
C SER A 69 -0.31 16.64 -8.32
#